data_AF-A0A6L7IUJ0-F1
#
_entry.id   AF-A0A6L7IUJ0-F1
#
_cell.length_a   1.000
_cell.length_b   1.000
_cell.length_c   1.000
_cell.angle_alpha   90.00
_cell.angle_beta   90.00
_cell.angle_gamma   90.00
#
_symmetry.space_group_name_H-M   'P 1'
#
loop_
_entity.id
_entity.type
_entity.pdbx_description
1 polymer ?
#
loop_
_entity_poly.entity_id
_entity_poly.type
_entity_poly.pdbx_seq_one_letter_code
_entity_poly.pdbx_strand_id
1 'polypeptide(L)'
;MPDSDTLDTWLSSVGKESVQAFQDDFSGLTDVSLCLVYLDGTPALVASNRSLLCFHIEDRNRTRCHMQHQQILERMAQRGVAIIDTCYAGLTCFACPVFRDKDVVGAFFGGMVLGDNVEAVSAIDAERYDVRAMGRLELEKVLRLLGSTLSLLKGVRLASGATIDETGHELMEAFGLTSREVMVAGQIIQNKSNRDIADALFISEKTVKTHVTNILKKTGAKNRYDMALLCKKYFNA
;
A
#
# COMPACT_ATOMS: atom_id res chain seq x y z
N MET A 1 5.55 18.34 14.72
CA MET A 1 5.95 16.92 14.84
C MET A 1 4.66 16.15 15.08
N PRO A 2 4.32 15.11 14.31
CA PRO A 2 3.14 14.30 14.63
C PRO A 2 3.40 13.59 15.95
N ASP A 3 2.50 13.74 16.93
CA ASP A 3 2.65 13.16 18.26
C ASP A 3 2.77 11.63 18.18
N SER A 4 3.83 11.08 18.77
CA SER A 4 4.06 9.64 18.92
C SER A 4 2.91 8.92 19.64
N ASP A 5 2.09 9.67 20.37
CA ASP A 5 0.93 9.19 21.16
C ASP A 5 -0.26 8.72 20.31
N THR A 6 -0.24 8.97 19.00
CA THR A 6 -1.38 8.72 18.11
C THR A 6 -1.58 7.24 17.78
N LEU A 7 -0.49 6.48 17.56
CA LEU A 7 -0.54 5.04 17.34
C LEU A 7 -0.89 4.27 18.62
N ASP A 8 -0.34 4.69 19.75
CA ASP A 8 -0.61 4.04 21.05
C ASP A 8 -2.08 4.16 21.43
N THR A 9 -2.69 5.30 21.14
CA THR A 9 -4.13 5.48 21.33
C THR A 9 -4.93 4.56 20.39
N TRP A 10 -4.53 4.44 19.12
CA TRP A 10 -5.17 3.51 18.18
C TRP A 10 -5.05 2.06 18.65
N LEU A 11 -3.86 1.65 19.04
CA LEU A 11 -3.56 0.31 19.52
C LEU A 11 -4.34 -0.02 20.81
N SER A 12 -4.49 0.95 21.70
CA SER A 12 -5.30 0.83 22.92
C SER A 12 -6.80 0.66 22.62
N SER A 13 -7.29 1.30 21.56
CA SER A 13 -8.71 1.21 21.14
C SER A 13 -9.07 -0.12 20.47
N VAL A 14 -8.13 -0.71 19.73
CA VAL A 14 -8.33 -2.02 19.06
C VAL A 14 -7.98 -3.18 20.01
N GLY A 15 -7.01 -2.96 20.90
CA GLY A 15 -6.47 -3.93 21.83
C GLY A 15 -5.13 -4.50 21.33
N LYS A 16 -4.06 -4.23 22.07
CA LYS A 16 -2.69 -4.63 21.74
C LYS A 16 -2.55 -6.13 21.45
N GLU A 17 -3.14 -6.97 22.30
CA GLU A 17 -3.10 -8.43 22.16
C GLU A 17 -3.86 -8.91 20.92
N SER A 18 -5.01 -8.31 20.62
CA SER A 18 -5.80 -8.61 19.41
C SER A 18 -5.01 -8.28 18.14
N VAL A 19 -4.30 -7.14 18.13
CA VAL A 19 -3.48 -6.76 16.98
C VAL A 19 -2.27 -7.68 16.84
N GLN A 20 -1.61 -8.07 17.94
CA GLN A 20 -0.52 -9.05 17.89
C GLN A 20 -1.00 -10.41 17.35
N ALA A 21 -2.12 -10.93 17.88
CA ALA A 21 -2.70 -12.20 17.40
C ALA A 21 -3.06 -12.14 15.92
N PHE A 22 -3.63 -11.01 15.47
CA PHE A 22 -3.88 -10.79 14.04
C PHE A 22 -2.61 -10.86 13.19
N GLN A 23 -1.51 -10.24 13.63
CA GLN A 23 -0.24 -10.33 12.90
C GLN A 23 0.26 -11.77 12.82
N ASP A 24 0.20 -12.49 13.94
CA ASP A 24 0.67 -13.87 14.03
C ASP A 24 -0.14 -14.78 13.10
N ASP A 25 -1.46 -14.68 13.11
CA ASP A 25 -2.37 -15.44 12.23
C ASP A 25 -2.19 -15.05 10.76
N PHE A 26 -2.10 -13.75 10.47
CA PHE A 26 -1.92 -13.26 9.10
C PHE A 26 -0.59 -13.74 8.51
N SER A 27 0.50 -13.61 9.27
CA SER A 27 1.81 -14.10 8.87
C SER A 27 1.85 -15.61 8.73
N GLY A 28 1.19 -16.35 9.63
CA GLY A 28 1.06 -17.81 9.54
C GLY A 28 0.28 -18.28 8.32
N LEU A 29 -0.74 -17.53 7.90
CA LEU A 29 -1.54 -17.83 6.70
C LEU A 29 -0.83 -17.48 5.40
N THR A 30 -0.15 -16.34 5.36
CA THR A 30 0.41 -15.77 4.13
C THR A 30 1.88 -16.10 3.92
N ASP A 31 2.55 -16.62 4.94
CA ASP A 31 3.99 -16.88 4.96
C ASP A 31 4.82 -15.61 4.67
N VAL A 32 4.31 -14.46 5.11
CA VAL A 32 4.91 -13.14 4.93
C VAL A 32 5.16 -12.51 6.29
N SER A 33 6.32 -11.86 6.43
CA SER A 33 6.62 -11.10 7.65
C SER A 33 5.66 -9.92 7.81
N LEU A 34 5.26 -9.63 9.05
CA LEU A 34 4.39 -8.50 9.37
C LEU A 34 4.73 -7.91 10.73
N CYS A 35 4.80 -6.58 10.81
CA CYS A 35 5.03 -5.86 12.05
C CYS A 35 4.32 -4.50 12.00
N LEU A 36 3.57 -4.18 13.05
CA LEU A 36 3.08 -2.85 13.30
C LEU A 36 4.25 -1.96 13.76
N VAL A 37 4.48 -0.88 13.02
CA VAL A 37 5.54 0.09 13.27
C VAL A 37 4.97 1.50 13.41
N TYR A 38 5.65 2.32 14.21
CA TYR A 38 5.46 3.77 14.21
C TYR A 38 5.97 4.36 12.87
N LEU A 39 5.62 5.61 12.59
CA LEU A 39 6.02 6.28 11.34
C LEU A 39 7.53 6.49 11.21
N ASP A 40 8.27 6.47 12.31
CA ASP A 40 9.74 6.49 12.32
C ASP A 40 10.35 5.10 12.04
N GLY A 41 9.53 4.05 11.90
CA GLY A 41 9.96 2.68 11.66
C GLY A 41 10.33 1.89 12.90
N THR A 42 10.16 2.46 14.11
CA THR A 42 10.31 1.69 15.34
C THR A 42 9.17 0.67 15.47
N PRO A 43 9.43 -0.58 15.89
CA PRO A 43 8.37 -1.56 16.12
C PRO A 43 7.46 -1.17 17.29
N ALA A 44 6.15 -1.11 17.06
CA ALA A 44 5.14 -0.96 18.10
C ALA A 44 4.76 -2.31 18.75
N LEU A 45 4.95 -3.40 17.99
CA LEU A 45 4.67 -4.77 18.39
C LEU A 45 5.84 -5.70 18.06
N VAL A 46 5.75 -6.95 18.48
CA VAL A 46 6.71 -7.99 18.10
C VAL A 46 6.41 -8.40 16.66
N ALA A 47 7.44 -8.41 15.81
CA ALA A 47 7.31 -8.82 14.42
C ALA A 47 6.96 -10.30 14.31
N SER A 48 5.97 -10.61 13.47
CA SER A 48 5.53 -11.97 13.16
C SER A 48 6.22 -12.45 11.87
N ASN A 49 6.59 -13.74 11.85
CA ASN A 49 7.35 -14.39 10.76
C ASN A 49 8.55 -13.56 10.25
N ARG A 50 9.38 -13.06 11.17
CA ARG A 50 10.52 -12.20 10.83
C ARG A 50 11.55 -12.98 9.99
N SER A 51 11.92 -12.41 8.84
CA SER A 51 12.98 -12.98 7.98
C SER A 51 14.31 -13.13 8.70
N LEU A 52 14.88 -14.34 8.66
CA LEU A 52 16.21 -14.63 9.22
C LEU A 52 17.31 -13.87 8.47
N LEU A 53 17.12 -13.62 7.18
CA LEU A 53 18.03 -12.79 6.39
C LEU A 53 18.05 -11.36 6.93
N CYS A 54 16.89 -10.76 7.20
CA CYS A 54 16.81 -9.43 7.81
C CYS A 54 17.50 -9.40 9.18
N PHE A 55 17.30 -10.42 10.02
CA PHE A 55 17.99 -10.53 11.32
C PHE A 55 19.52 -10.55 11.15
N HIS A 56 20.04 -11.33 10.21
CA HIS A 56 21.46 -11.40 9.91
C HIS A 56 22.02 -10.07 9.38
N ILE A 57 21.29 -9.44 8.47
CA ILE A 57 21.70 -8.21 7.80
C ILE A 57 21.74 -7.01 8.77
N GLU A 58 20.73 -6.90 9.65
CA GLU A 58 20.59 -5.82 10.62
C GLU A 58 21.67 -5.84 11.71
N ASP A 59 22.32 -6.98 11.96
CA ASP A 59 23.45 -7.09 12.90
C ASP A 59 24.58 -6.13 12.54
N ARG A 60 24.83 -5.93 11.23
CA ARG A 60 25.94 -5.10 10.73
C ARG A 60 25.52 -3.82 10.04
N ASN A 61 24.23 -3.71 9.67
CA ASN A 61 23.74 -2.64 8.78
C ASN A 61 22.48 -1.94 9.30
N ARG A 62 22.16 -2.07 10.60
CA ARG A 62 20.93 -1.52 11.21
C ARG A 62 20.58 -0.10 10.76
N THR A 63 21.55 0.80 10.76
CA THR A 63 21.35 2.20 10.35
C THR A 63 20.84 2.30 8.92
N ARG A 64 21.42 1.53 7.99
CA ARG A 64 21.03 1.53 6.58
C ARG A 64 19.64 0.91 6.39
N CYS A 65 19.35 -0.22 7.06
CA CYS A 65 18.02 -0.83 7.06
C CYS A 65 16.96 0.18 7.51
N HIS A 66 17.21 0.80 8.66
CA HIS A 66 16.29 1.75 9.28
C HIS A 66 16.04 2.97 8.39
N MET A 67 17.11 3.62 7.88
CA MET A 67 16.97 4.78 7.00
C MET A 67 16.13 4.49 5.76
N GLN A 68 16.31 3.32 5.14
CA GLN A 68 15.55 2.99 3.94
C GLN A 68 14.09 2.61 4.25
N HIS A 69 13.85 1.83 5.32
CA HIS A 69 12.48 1.54 5.74
C HIS A 69 11.73 2.81 6.12
N GLN A 70 12.39 3.75 6.80
CA GLN A 70 11.85 5.07 7.10
C GLN A 70 11.46 5.84 5.84
N GLN A 71 12.28 5.84 4.78
CA GLN A 71 11.93 6.47 3.51
C GLN A 71 10.68 5.86 2.86
N ILE A 72 10.49 4.53 2.97
CA ILE A 72 9.28 3.85 2.48
C ILE A 72 8.06 4.31 3.30
N LEU A 73 8.19 4.36 4.62
CA LEU A 73 7.14 4.82 5.53
C LEU A 73 6.76 6.28 5.30
N GLU A 74 7.74 7.17 5.07
CA GLU A 74 7.50 8.57 4.74
C GLU A 74 6.73 8.72 3.44
N ARG A 75 7.10 7.99 2.39
CA ARG A 75 6.34 7.98 1.13
C ARG A 75 4.90 7.48 1.34
N MET A 76 4.74 6.42 2.14
CA MET A 76 3.43 5.83 2.44
C MET A 76 2.56 6.81 3.21
N ALA A 77 3.11 7.46 4.25
CA ALA A 77 2.41 8.44 5.05
C ALA A 77 2.00 9.68 4.22
N GLN A 78 2.88 10.15 3.33
CA GLN A 78 2.58 11.27 2.43
C GLN A 78 1.46 10.95 1.43
N ARG A 79 1.42 9.72 0.92
CA ARG A 79 0.41 9.31 -0.07
C ARG A 79 -0.90 8.81 0.55
N GLY A 80 -0.85 8.32 1.79
CA GLY A 80 -2.01 7.71 2.47
C GLY A 80 -2.50 6.43 1.79
N VAL A 81 -1.62 5.70 1.10
CA VAL A 81 -1.95 4.43 0.44
C VAL A 81 -0.83 3.44 0.67
N ALA A 82 -1.13 2.14 0.55
CA ALA A 82 -0.10 1.11 0.66
C ALA A 82 0.98 1.27 -0.41
N ILE A 83 2.23 0.98 -0.05
CA ILE A 83 3.39 1.00 -0.95
C ILE A 83 4.04 -0.38 -0.94
N ILE A 84 4.42 -0.86 -2.13
CA ILE A 84 5.35 -1.98 -2.33
C ILE A 84 6.66 -1.37 -2.81
N ASP A 85 7.78 -1.83 -2.26
CA ASP A 85 9.11 -1.35 -2.62
C ASP A 85 10.16 -2.44 -2.44
N THR A 86 11.37 -2.18 -2.92
CA THR A 86 12.52 -3.08 -2.77
C THR A 86 13.50 -2.49 -1.77
N CYS A 87 13.81 -3.25 -0.72
CA CYS A 87 14.81 -2.85 0.27
C CYS A 87 16.23 -3.01 -0.30
N TYR A 88 17.24 -2.52 0.41
CA TYR A 88 18.61 -2.44 -0.07
C TYR A 88 19.27 -3.82 -0.13
N ALA A 89 18.72 -4.77 0.61
CA ALA A 89 19.09 -6.18 0.52
C ALA A 89 18.47 -6.86 -0.70
N GLY A 90 17.62 -6.17 -1.47
CA GLY A 90 16.94 -6.71 -2.65
C GLY A 90 15.61 -7.40 -2.38
N LEU A 91 15.13 -7.39 -1.13
CA LEU A 91 13.85 -8.00 -0.80
C LEU A 91 12.69 -7.06 -1.12
N THR A 92 11.61 -7.61 -1.67
CA THR A 92 10.36 -6.88 -1.82
C THR A 92 9.67 -6.78 -0.46
N CYS A 93 9.32 -5.56 -0.09
CA CYS A 93 8.67 -5.22 1.17
C CYS A 93 7.47 -4.29 0.90
N PHE A 94 6.61 -4.13 1.90
CA PHE A 94 5.49 -3.21 1.82
C PHE A 94 5.27 -2.44 3.10
N ALA A 95 4.59 -1.30 2.97
CA ALA A 95 4.04 -0.52 4.07
C ALA A 95 2.55 -0.30 3.82
N CYS A 96 1.70 -0.73 4.75
CA CYS A 96 0.25 -0.53 4.71
C CYS A 96 -0.16 0.47 5.79
N PRO A 97 -0.75 1.63 5.45
CA PRO A 97 -1.11 2.67 6.41
C PRO A 97 -2.14 2.20 7.43
N VAL A 98 -1.91 2.57 8.70
CA VAL A 98 -2.92 2.51 9.76
C VAL A 98 -3.49 3.90 9.94
N PHE A 99 -4.82 4.00 9.85
CA PHE A 99 -5.55 5.25 9.99
C PHE A 99 -6.24 5.36 11.33
N ARG A 100 -6.20 6.57 11.87
CA ARG A 100 -7.15 7.05 12.86
C ARG A 100 -7.82 8.29 12.29
N ASP A 101 -9.13 8.22 12.12
CA ASP A 101 -9.92 9.25 11.41
C ASP A 101 -9.41 9.52 9.99
N LYS A 102 -8.61 10.58 9.79
CA LYS A 102 -8.02 10.96 8.49
C LYS A 102 -6.50 10.91 8.50
N ASP A 103 -5.89 10.68 9.65
CA ASP A 103 -4.45 10.77 9.84
C ASP A 103 -3.83 9.38 9.81
N VAL A 104 -2.69 9.27 9.12
CA VAL A 104 -1.86 8.07 9.18
C VAL A 104 -1.13 8.11 10.52
N VAL A 105 -1.37 7.11 11.37
CA VAL A 105 -0.80 7.05 12.72
C VAL A 105 0.31 6.00 12.85
N GLY A 106 0.38 5.06 11.91
CA GLY A 106 1.41 4.02 11.88
C GLY A 106 1.31 3.19 10.61
N ALA A 107 2.01 2.06 10.57
CA ALA A 107 1.99 1.17 9.42
C ALA A 107 2.09 -0.29 9.83
N PHE A 108 1.40 -1.16 9.11
CA PHE A 108 1.83 -2.55 9.01
C PHE A 108 2.94 -2.63 7.96
N PHE A 109 4.15 -2.89 8.41
CA PHE A 109 5.32 -3.08 7.57
C PHE A 109 5.63 -4.57 7.45
N GLY A 110 5.88 -5.04 6.24
CA GLY A 110 5.98 -6.48 6.00
C GLY A 110 6.55 -6.82 4.63
N GLY A 111 6.34 -8.08 4.22
CA GLY A 111 6.96 -8.63 3.02
C GLY A 111 8.25 -9.34 3.40
N MET A 112 9.39 -8.81 2.94
CA MET A 112 10.70 -9.45 3.00
C MET A 112 10.75 -10.74 2.18
N VAL A 113 10.14 -10.67 0.99
CA VAL A 113 10.05 -11.77 0.04
C VAL A 113 11.02 -11.56 -1.12
N LEU A 114 11.44 -12.66 -1.74
CA LEU A 114 12.13 -12.62 -3.01
C LEU A 114 11.10 -12.38 -4.12
N GLY A 115 11.07 -11.15 -4.61
CA GLY A 115 10.22 -10.74 -5.73
C GLY A 115 10.78 -11.17 -7.08
N ASP A 116 10.15 -10.67 -8.14
CA ASP A 116 10.48 -11.04 -9.52
C ASP A 116 11.85 -10.51 -9.99
N ASN A 117 12.45 -9.56 -9.25
CA ASN A 117 13.71 -8.92 -9.60
C ASN A 117 14.85 -9.37 -8.65
N VAL A 118 15.47 -10.50 -9.00
CA VAL A 118 16.39 -11.29 -8.14
C VAL A 118 17.81 -10.69 -8.04
N GLU A 119 18.12 -9.62 -8.79
CA GLU A 119 19.51 -9.16 -8.97
C GLU A 119 20.18 -8.56 -7.72
N ALA A 120 19.41 -8.24 -6.66
CA ALA A 120 19.92 -7.58 -5.46
C ALA A 120 20.13 -8.50 -4.24
N VAL A 121 19.49 -9.68 -4.20
CA VAL A 121 19.73 -10.72 -3.17
C VAL A 121 20.64 -11.78 -3.81
N SER A 122 21.78 -12.12 -3.20
CA SER A 122 22.54 -13.25 -3.71
C SER A 122 21.70 -14.52 -3.58
N ALA A 123 21.61 -15.35 -4.63
CA ALA A 123 20.83 -16.58 -4.60
C ALA A 123 21.24 -17.48 -3.41
N ILE A 124 22.51 -17.41 -3.01
CA ILE A 124 23.09 -18.10 -1.86
C ILE A 124 22.49 -17.60 -0.54
N ASP A 125 22.29 -16.28 -0.37
CA ASP A 125 21.67 -15.73 0.84
C ASP A 125 20.17 -16.02 0.88
N ALA A 126 19.48 -15.98 -0.27
CA ALA A 126 18.06 -16.32 -0.33
C ALA A 126 17.80 -17.78 0.09
N GLU A 127 18.58 -18.73 -0.45
CA GLU A 127 18.46 -20.16 -0.13
C GLU A 127 18.91 -20.46 1.31
N ARG A 128 20.02 -19.86 1.77
CA ARG A 128 20.56 -20.09 3.12
C ARG A 128 19.62 -19.67 4.24
N TYR A 129 18.85 -18.61 4.02
CA TYR A 129 17.98 -18.01 5.03
C TYR A 129 16.49 -18.28 4.76
N ASP A 130 16.18 -19.19 3.84
CA ASP A 130 14.82 -19.61 3.48
C ASP A 130 13.89 -18.43 3.16
N VAL A 131 14.38 -17.51 2.32
CA VAL A 131 13.63 -16.32 1.94
C VAL A 131 12.48 -16.72 1.02
N ARG A 132 11.25 -16.45 1.47
CA ARG A 132 10.04 -16.76 0.71
C ARG A 132 10.06 -16.10 -0.67
N ALA A 133 9.94 -16.90 -1.73
CA ALA A 133 9.67 -16.40 -3.08
C ALA A 133 8.18 -16.06 -3.24
N MET A 134 7.89 -14.85 -3.73
CA MET A 134 6.52 -14.38 -3.97
C MET A 134 6.53 -13.32 -5.06
N GLY A 135 5.88 -13.62 -6.19
CA GLY A 135 5.75 -12.68 -7.29
C GLY A 135 4.85 -11.49 -6.94
N ARG A 136 5.00 -10.38 -7.67
CA ARG A 136 4.30 -9.11 -7.35
C ARG A 136 2.78 -9.26 -7.24
N LEU A 137 2.16 -10.01 -8.17
CA LEU A 137 0.71 -10.23 -8.18
C LEU A 137 0.21 -10.99 -6.94
N GLU A 138 1.01 -11.93 -6.43
CA GLU A 138 0.69 -12.68 -5.22
C GLU A 138 0.82 -11.78 -3.98
N LEU A 139 1.89 -10.97 -3.90
CA LEU A 139 2.07 -10.00 -2.83
C LEU A 139 0.95 -8.95 -2.79
N GLU A 140 0.47 -8.49 -3.96
CA GLU A 140 -0.69 -7.60 -4.04
C GLU A 140 -1.98 -8.25 -3.51
N LYS A 141 -2.17 -9.57 -3.69
CA LYS A 141 -3.31 -10.28 -3.09
C LYS A 141 -3.18 -10.31 -1.56
N VAL A 142 -1.98 -10.57 -1.04
CA VAL A 142 -1.68 -10.52 0.41
C VAL A 142 -1.98 -9.13 0.97
N LEU A 143 -1.53 -8.06 0.29
CA LEU A 143 -1.81 -6.68 0.69
C LEU A 143 -3.30 -6.32 0.63
N ARG A 144 -4.03 -6.78 -0.40
CA ARG A 144 -5.49 -6.60 -0.47
C ARG A 144 -6.22 -7.31 0.67
N LEU A 145 -5.76 -8.50 1.06
CA LEU A 145 -6.30 -9.23 2.20
C LEU A 145 -6.03 -8.48 3.51
N LEU A 146 -4.79 -8.01 3.71
CA LEU A 146 -4.42 -7.18 4.86
C LEU A 146 -5.33 -5.96 4.95
N GLY A 147 -5.44 -5.22 3.84
CA GLY A 147 -6.25 -4.02 3.80
C GLY A 147 -7.75 -4.30 4.05
N SER A 148 -8.29 -5.35 3.44
CA SER A 148 -9.69 -5.72 3.67
C SER A 148 -9.94 -6.10 5.14
N THR A 149 -9.01 -6.83 5.76
CA THR A 149 -9.13 -7.26 7.17
C THR A 149 -9.03 -6.09 8.13
N LEU A 150 -8.07 -5.19 7.90
CA LEU A 150 -7.91 -3.97 8.71
C LEU A 150 -9.14 -3.06 8.61
N SER A 151 -9.83 -3.02 7.47
CA SER A 151 -11.08 -2.25 7.34
C SER A 151 -12.24 -2.77 8.21
N LEU A 152 -12.18 -4.04 8.65
CA LEU A 152 -13.17 -4.65 9.54
C LEU A 152 -12.90 -4.35 11.02
N LEU A 153 -11.67 -3.96 11.37
CA LEU A 153 -11.33 -3.46 12.70
C LEU A 153 -11.94 -2.07 12.85
N LYS A 154 -13.08 -1.98 13.56
CA LYS A 154 -13.86 -0.75 13.78
C LYS A 154 -12.93 0.44 14.11
N GLY A 155 -12.93 1.45 13.23
CA GLY A 155 -12.14 2.68 13.40
C GLY A 155 -11.02 2.87 12.37
N VAL A 156 -10.63 1.82 11.64
CA VAL A 156 -9.72 1.94 10.50
C VAL A 156 -10.53 2.03 9.21
N ARG A 157 -10.81 3.25 8.76
CA ARG A 157 -11.12 3.43 7.34
C ARG A 157 -9.80 3.32 6.59
N LEU A 158 -9.45 2.11 6.15
CA LEU A 158 -8.64 2.05 4.96
C LEU A 158 -9.46 2.69 3.86
N ALA A 159 -8.89 3.75 3.27
CA ALA A 159 -9.41 4.23 2.02
C ALA A 159 -9.53 3.01 1.10
N SER A 160 -10.77 2.60 0.81
CA SER A 160 -11.10 1.83 -0.37
C SER A 160 -10.83 2.73 -1.57
N GLY A 161 -9.55 3.03 -1.80
CA GLY A 161 -9.03 3.71 -2.94
C GLY A 161 -7.96 2.79 -3.48
N ALA A 162 -8.13 2.39 -4.74
CA ALA A 162 -7.16 1.61 -5.50
C ALA A 162 -5.74 2.04 -5.12
N THR A 163 -4.86 1.04 -4.96
CA THR A 163 -3.42 1.26 -5.00
C THR A 163 -3.15 2.24 -6.15
N ILE A 164 -2.54 3.39 -5.83
CA ILE A 164 -2.07 4.29 -6.89
C ILE A 164 -0.75 3.69 -7.34
N ASP A 165 -0.89 2.68 -8.21
CA ASP A 165 0.18 1.98 -8.89
C ASP A 165 1.00 2.99 -9.73
N GLU A 166 2.20 2.60 -10.16
CA GLU A 166 3.01 3.28 -11.20
C GLU A 166 2.14 3.68 -12.42
N THR A 167 1.10 2.90 -12.67
CA THR A 167 0.04 3.06 -13.66
C THR A 167 -0.78 4.35 -13.55
N GLY A 168 -1.03 4.83 -12.33
CA GLY A 168 -1.68 6.11 -12.10
C GLY A 168 -0.78 7.28 -12.55
N HIS A 169 0.53 7.14 -12.34
CA HIS A 169 1.54 8.10 -12.79
C HIS A 169 1.65 8.13 -14.32
N GLU A 170 1.62 6.97 -14.99
CA GLU A 170 1.65 6.91 -16.46
C GLU A 170 0.46 7.62 -17.11
N LEU A 171 -0.74 7.51 -16.52
CA LEU A 171 -1.92 8.26 -16.97
C LEU A 171 -1.80 9.77 -16.74
N MET A 172 -1.15 10.18 -15.65
CA MET A 172 -0.85 11.59 -15.39
C MET A 172 0.14 12.14 -16.40
N GLU A 173 1.20 11.39 -16.73
CA GLU A 173 2.20 11.80 -17.71
C GLU A 173 1.66 11.77 -19.15
N ALA A 174 0.94 10.72 -19.54
CA ALA A 174 0.44 10.55 -20.90
C ALA A 174 -0.64 11.57 -21.29
N PHE A 175 -1.47 12.01 -20.35
CA PHE A 175 -2.63 12.87 -20.64
C PHE A 175 -2.75 14.13 -19.77
N GLY A 176 -1.78 14.40 -18.89
CA GLY A 176 -1.83 15.56 -17.99
C GLY A 176 -2.99 15.50 -16.99
N LEU A 177 -3.42 14.29 -16.59
CA LEU A 177 -4.46 14.13 -15.59
C LEU A 177 -3.94 14.53 -14.20
N THR A 178 -4.82 15.14 -13.41
CA THR A 178 -4.56 15.36 -11.98
C THR A 178 -4.79 14.07 -11.21
N SER A 179 -4.20 13.95 -10.01
CA SER A 179 -4.42 12.78 -9.14
C SER A 179 -5.91 12.51 -8.88
N ARG A 180 -6.73 13.57 -8.84
CA ARG A 180 -8.18 13.43 -8.67
C ARG A 180 -8.89 12.91 -9.92
N GLU A 181 -8.44 13.32 -11.09
CA GLU A 181 -8.94 12.82 -12.36
C GLU A 181 -8.55 11.36 -12.59
N VAL A 182 -7.34 10.94 -12.16
CA VAL A 182 -6.92 9.53 -12.19
C VAL A 182 -7.79 8.66 -11.30
N MET A 183 -8.06 9.10 -10.06
CA MET A 183 -8.99 8.40 -9.16
C MET A 183 -10.37 8.21 -9.80
N VAL A 184 -10.91 9.26 -10.43
CA VAL A 184 -12.21 9.19 -11.13
C VAL A 184 -12.13 8.25 -12.34
N ALA A 185 -11.07 8.30 -13.14
CA ALA A 185 -10.87 7.40 -14.29
C ALA A 185 -10.79 5.93 -13.87
N GLY A 186 -10.09 5.62 -12.78
CA GLY A 186 -9.99 4.27 -12.22
C GLY A 186 -11.35 3.68 -11.84
N GLN A 187 -12.24 4.47 -11.24
CA GLN A 187 -13.60 4.01 -10.93
C GLN A 187 -14.48 3.84 -12.18
N ILE A 188 -14.22 4.61 -13.24
CA ILE A 188 -14.96 4.51 -14.51
C ILE A 188 -14.60 3.24 -15.27
N ILE A 189 -13.35 2.79 -15.20
CA ILE A 189 -12.90 1.51 -15.77
C ILE A 189 -13.62 0.32 -15.11
N GLN A 190 -13.93 0.45 -13.81
CA GLN A 190 -14.76 -0.51 -13.08
C GLN A 190 -16.26 -0.40 -13.39
N ASN A 191 -16.63 0.40 -14.39
CA ASN A 191 -18.00 0.61 -14.84
C ASN A 191 -18.95 1.17 -13.75
N LYS A 192 -18.42 1.93 -12.78
CA LYS A 192 -19.24 2.55 -11.72
C LYS A 192 -20.03 3.76 -12.25
N SER A 193 -21.22 4.01 -11.68
CA SER A 193 -22.03 5.18 -12.03
C SER A 193 -21.46 6.46 -11.39
N ASN A 194 -21.88 7.65 -11.85
CA ASN A 194 -21.42 8.90 -11.23
C ASN A 194 -21.81 9.01 -9.75
N ARG A 195 -22.94 8.41 -9.37
CA ARG A 195 -23.37 8.35 -7.96
C ARG A 195 -22.44 7.45 -7.16
N ASP A 196 -22.14 6.25 -7.66
CA ASP A 196 -21.25 5.33 -6.96
C ASP A 196 -19.82 5.88 -6.86
N ILE A 197 -19.36 6.62 -7.88
CA ILE A 197 -18.06 7.33 -7.85
C ILE A 197 -18.08 8.46 -6.84
N ALA A 198 -19.18 9.22 -6.77
CA ALA A 198 -19.37 10.29 -5.80
C ALA A 198 -19.28 9.75 -4.38
N ASP A 199 -19.97 8.64 -4.11
CA ASP A 199 -19.97 7.95 -2.83
C ASP A 199 -18.58 7.37 -2.51
N ALA A 200 -17.94 6.70 -3.47
CA ALA A 200 -16.62 6.10 -3.29
C ALA A 200 -15.51 7.14 -3.06
N LEU A 201 -15.62 8.33 -3.66
CA LEU A 201 -14.62 9.38 -3.57
C LEU A 201 -15.01 10.51 -2.59
N PHE A 202 -16.16 10.43 -1.94
CA PHE A 202 -16.69 11.45 -1.02
C PHE A 202 -16.80 12.87 -1.65
N ILE A 203 -17.36 12.96 -2.86
CA ILE A 203 -17.64 14.23 -3.57
C ILE A 203 -19.04 14.22 -4.15
N SER A 204 -19.56 15.38 -4.56
CA SER A 204 -20.90 15.44 -5.17
C SER A 204 -20.91 14.81 -6.58
N GLU A 205 -22.05 14.25 -7.00
CA GLU A 205 -22.23 13.76 -8.38
C GLU A 205 -21.98 14.86 -9.43
N LYS A 206 -22.29 16.12 -9.08
CA LYS A 206 -21.97 17.29 -9.89
C LYS A 206 -20.46 17.46 -10.07
N THR A 207 -19.69 17.31 -8.99
CA THR A 207 -18.21 17.35 -9.02
C THR A 207 -17.64 16.20 -9.85
N VAL A 208 -18.23 15.00 -9.75
CA VAL A 208 -17.85 13.85 -10.62
C VAL A 208 -18.08 14.18 -12.09
N LYS A 209 -19.25 14.74 -12.45
CA LYS A 209 -19.53 15.17 -13.83
C LYS A 209 -18.51 16.18 -14.35
N THR A 210 -18.07 17.11 -13.51
CA THR A 210 -17.00 18.07 -13.85
C THR A 210 -15.68 17.36 -14.12
N HIS A 211 -15.26 16.44 -13.25
CA HIS A 211 -14.03 15.66 -13.49
C HIS A 211 -14.12 14.80 -14.75
N VAL A 212 -15.25 14.11 -15.00
CA VAL A 212 -15.47 13.33 -16.23
C VAL A 212 -15.33 14.20 -17.47
N THR A 213 -15.90 15.41 -17.45
CA THR A 213 -15.81 16.35 -18.58
C THR A 213 -14.37 16.78 -18.83
N ASN A 214 -13.60 17.03 -17.77
CA ASN A 214 -12.19 17.42 -17.90
C ASN A 214 -11.32 16.26 -18.37
N ILE A 215 -11.56 15.03 -17.90
CA ILE A 215 -10.83 13.84 -18.35
C ILE A 215 -11.08 13.62 -19.84
N LEU A 216 -12.33 13.69 -20.31
CA LEU A 216 -12.66 13.53 -21.74
C LEU A 216 -11.93 14.58 -22.60
N LYS A 217 -11.84 15.82 -22.13
CA LYS A 217 -11.10 16.89 -22.83
C LYS A 217 -9.60 16.59 -22.89
N LYS A 218 -9.02 16.10 -21.80
CA LYS A 218 -7.58 15.83 -21.68
C LYS A 218 -7.14 14.56 -22.43
N THR A 219 -7.98 13.54 -22.45
CA THR A 219 -7.68 12.26 -23.14
C THR A 219 -8.12 12.25 -24.60
N GLY A 220 -8.97 13.20 -25.02
CA GLY A 220 -9.53 13.25 -26.38
C GLY A 220 -10.61 12.19 -26.64
N ALA A 221 -11.01 11.42 -25.62
CA ALA A 221 -12.04 10.40 -25.75
C ALA A 221 -13.41 11.01 -26.04
N LYS A 222 -14.17 10.38 -26.94
CA LYS A 222 -15.45 10.94 -27.42
C LYS A 222 -16.60 10.77 -26.44
N ASN A 223 -16.52 9.75 -25.59
CA ASN A 223 -17.53 9.44 -24.59
C ASN A 223 -16.92 8.63 -23.44
N ARG A 224 -17.71 8.43 -22.37
CA ARG A 224 -17.29 7.70 -21.16
C ARG A 224 -16.77 6.30 -21.46
N TYR A 225 -17.36 5.61 -22.44
CA TYR A 225 -16.96 4.25 -22.81
C TYR A 225 -15.59 4.23 -23.50
N ASP A 226 -15.39 5.14 -24.45
CA ASP A 226 -14.12 5.34 -25.14
C ASP A 226 -12.99 5.71 -24.16
N MET A 227 -13.30 6.57 -23.19
CA MET A 227 -12.40 6.94 -22.10
C MET A 227 -12.04 5.73 -21.22
N ALA A 228 -13.03 4.90 -20.85
CA ALA A 228 -12.78 3.70 -20.07
C ALA A 228 -11.85 2.74 -20.81
N LEU A 229 -12.08 2.52 -22.12
CA LEU A 229 -11.25 1.65 -22.94
C LEU A 229 -9.81 2.17 -23.10
N LEU A 230 -9.66 3.47 -23.31
CA LEU A 230 -8.37 4.14 -23.45
C LEU A 230 -7.57 4.09 -22.15
N CYS A 231 -8.19 4.44 -21.01
CA CYS A 231 -7.51 4.40 -19.71
C CYS A 231 -7.22 2.96 -19.28
N LYS A 232 -8.07 1.96 -19.60
CA LYS A 232 -7.87 0.55 -19.25
C LYS A 232 -6.54 -0.03 -19.78
N LYS A 233 -5.99 0.50 -20.88
CA LYS A 233 -4.67 0.11 -21.41
C LYS A 233 -3.54 0.39 -20.44
N TYR A 234 -3.69 1.41 -19.61
CA TYR A 234 -2.71 1.77 -18.59
C TYR A 234 -2.96 0.88 -17.36
N PHE A 235 -4.20 0.77 -16.88
CA PHE A 235 -4.57 -0.05 -15.70
C PHE A 235 -4.34 -1.59 -15.80
N ASN A 236 -3.95 -2.12 -16.95
CA ASN A 236 -3.70 -3.55 -17.21
C ASN A 236 -2.32 -3.80 -17.86
N ALA A 237 -1.40 -2.83 -17.81
CA ALA A 237 -0.03 -2.99 -18.31
C ALA A 237 0.88 -3.60 -17.22
#